data_AF-A0A5N9GCL6-F1
#
_entry.id   AF-A0A5N9GCL6-F1
#
_cell.length_a   1.000
_cell.length_b   1.000
_cell.length_c   1.000
_cell.angle_alpha   90.00
_cell.angle_beta   90.00
_cell.angle_gamma   90.00
#
_symmetry.space_group_name_H-M   'P 1'
#
loop_
_entity.id
_entity.type
_entity.pdbx_description
1 polymer ?
#
loop_
_entity_poly.entity_id
_entity_poly.type
_entity_poly.pdbx_seq_one_letter_code
_entity_poly.pdbx_strand_id
1 'polypeptide(L)'
;MGCLTSILRAGVGLVLGVVIFVGFLTYLILSNVSDKLLTVEFYTDTIAAEDTYNRIYDEVLVDDELLEKTQEFLGDIQVVDHRDIVDLLREIIPPAYIQTEVEDAIERTIDYINEDAEELELYVNLGEPLENVKDVMFGYLDRRIDELQMEETQGFPDCIPDPIRGLADRYVETFQGLAEGAVPESIPSLKQIAAPCRAIVFKLAFGSLVDDTSLSDEVKQNLKDSKDDLRLPFAAGDTLEVLKVSARIMAEPLMDDAIARVSEDLGAGDRLDLIQQIGEWNPERSEAQLRDDIDKGRDWIAKASNFGDLTSLLMVIGGSVAMGLVFFPALSGMLRWPGLALLITGAFLFIAVKVAESEVSDRLTYAIETSADRVSDIPPSVTDLGGDILISFGSQLTEGCVGPTLTLLVIGVILFVSSFFTIILKRFIPFVK
;
A
#
# COMPACT_ATOMS: atom_id res chain seq x y z
N MET A 1 -66.16 0.63 -22.69
CA MET A 1 -64.78 0.19 -23.02
C MET A 1 -63.69 1.17 -22.60
N GLY A 2 -63.91 2.50 -22.54
CA GLY A 2 -62.86 3.48 -22.24
C GLY A 2 -62.19 3.41 -20.85
N CYS A 3 -62.90 2.96 -19.81
CA CYS A 3 -62.33 2.84 -18.46
C CYS A 3 -61.31 1.70 -18.37
N LEU A 4 -61.61 0.56 -19.00
CA LEU A 4 -60.78 -0.65 -18.99
C LEU A 4 -59.48 -0.46 -19.79
N THR A 5 -59.54 0.25 -20.92
CA THR A 5 -58.37 0.64 -21.71
C THR A 5 -57.49 1.66 -20.99
N SER A 6 -58.07 2.55 -20.19
CA SER A 6 -57.32 3.54 -19.40
C SER A 6 -56.55 2.90 -18.25
N ILE A 7 -57.18 1.95 -17.55
CA ILE A 7 -56.55 1.17 -16.47
C ILE A 7 -55.42 0.30 -17.03
N LEU A 8 -55.64 -0.35 -18.18
CA LEU A 8 -54.62 -1.18 -18.82
C LEU A 8 -53.41 -0.36 -19.29
N ARG A 9 -53.62 0.83 -19.86
CA ARG A 9 -52.52 1.75 -20.22
C ARG A 9 -51.74 2.25 -19.01
N ALA A 10 -52.41 2.56 -17.90
CA ALA A 10 -51.74 2.92 -16.66
C ALA A 10 -50.91 1.76 -16.09
N GLY A 11 -51.45 0.53 -16.13
CA GLY A 11 -50.72 -0.68 -15.72
C GLY A 11 -49.48 -0.95 -16.57
N VAL A 12 -49.59 -0.87 -17.90
CA VAL A 12 -48.44 -1.01 -18.81
C VAL A 12 -47.42 0.11 -18.59
N GLY A 13 -47.89 1.35 -18.40
CA GLY A 13 -47.01 2.48 -18.07
C GLY A 13 -46.22 2.27 -16.77
N LEU A 14 -46.85 1.72 -15.73
CA LEU A 14 -46.17 1.40 -14.48
C LEU A 14 -45.09 0.33 -14.68
N VAL A 15 -45.39 -0.75 -15.40
CA VAL A 15 -44.41 -1.80 -15.73
C VAL A 15 -43.23 -1.22 -16.51
N LEU A 16 -43.48 -0.37 -17.51
CA LEU A 16 -42.42 0.29 -18.26
C LEU A 16 -41.62 1.27 -17.40
N GLY A 17 -42.25 1.94 -16.45
CA GLY A 17 -41.56 2.76 -15.44
C GLY A 17 -40.60 1.93 -14.57
N VAL A 18 -41.01 0.72 -14.16
CA VAL A 18 -40.13 -0.22 -13.44
C VAL A 18 -38.98 -0.69 -14.32
N VAL A 19 -39.22 -0.99 -15.60
CA VAL A 19 -38.17 -1.37 -16.55
C VAL A 19 -37.15 -0.25 -16.74
N ILE A 20 -37.61 1.01 -16.88
CA ILE A 20 -36.73 2.19 -16.97
C ILE A 20 -35.91 2.34 -15.68
N PHE A 21 -36.56 2.20 -14.52
CA PHE A 21 -35.91 2.32 -13.22
C PHE A 21 -34.81 1.27 -13.03
N VAL A 22 -35.15 -0.02 -13.22
CA VAL A 22 -34.20 -1.13 -13.09
C VAL A 22 -33.09 -1.01 -14.13
N GLY A 23 -33.45 -0.70 -15.40
CA GLY A 23 -32.47 -0.52 -16.46
C GLY A 23 -31.47 0.59 -16.14
N PHE A 24 -31.92 1.73 -15.60
CA PHE A 24 -31.02 2.82 -15.24
C PHE A 24 -30.21 2.52 -13.98
N LEU A 25 -30.78 1.86 -12.98
CA LEU A 25 -30.03 1.40 -11.81
C LEU A 25 -28.90 0.44 -12.22
N THR A 26 -29.20 -0.52 -13.09
CA THR A 26 -28.21 -1.44 -13.65
C THR A 26 -27.15 -0.69 -14.46
N TYR A 27 -27.54 0.30 -15.28
CA TYR A 27 -26.59 1.15 -16.00
C TYR A 27 -25.62 1.87 -15.05
N LEU A 28 -26.12 2.49 -13.96
CA LEU A 28 -25.24 3.16 -12.98
C LEU A 28 -24.22 2.22 -12.36
N ILE A 29 -24.65 1.01 -12.00
CA ILE A 29 -23.77 -0.01 -11.41
C ILE A 29 -22.73 -0.44 -12.44
N LEU A 30 -23.15 -0.80 -13.65
CA LEU A 30 -22.25 -1.31 -14.69
C LEU A 30 -21.27 -0.26 -15.20
N SER A 31 -21.72 0.96 -15.45
CA SER A 31 -20.84 2.03 -15.91
C SER A 31 -19.80 2.37 -14.86
N ASN A 32 -20.19 2.42 -13.58
CA ASN A 32 -19.25 2.76 -12.51
C ASN A 32 -18.26 1.60 -12.21
N VAL A 33 -18.69 0.34 -12.34
CA VAL A 33 -17.80 -0.82 -12.25
C VAL A 33 -16.82 -0.81 -13.43
N SER A 34 -17.33 -0.68 -14.66
CA SER A 34 -16.50 -0.78 -15.86
C SER A 34 -15.56 0.40 -16.05
N ASP A 35 -16.00 1.63 -15.77
CA ASP A 35 -15.19 2.83 -16.01
C ASP A 35 -14.24 3.16 -14.84
N LYS A 36 -14.43 2.54 -13.66
CA LYS A 36 -13.61 2.78 -12.47
C LYS A 36 -13.03 1.52 -11.83
N LEU A 37 -13.87 0.60 -11.36
CA LEU A 37 -13.40 -0.57 -10.60
C LEU A 37 -12.56 -1.56 -11.42
N LEU A 38 -12.62 -1.47 -12.75
CA LEU A 38 -11.85 -2.29 -13.67
C LEU A 38 -10.71 -1.52 -14.37
N THR A 39 -10.35 -0.33 -13.87
CA THR A 39 -9.31 0.52 -14.44
C THR A 39 -8.22 0.81 -13.42
N VAL A 40 -6.95 0.71 -13.83
CA VAL A 40 -5.79 0.93 -12.94
C VAL A 40 -5.78 2.37 -12.43
N GLU A 41 -6.13 3.31 -13.30
CA GLU A 41 -6.08 4.75 -13.02
C GLU A 41 -6.92 5.14 -11.80
N PHE A 42 -8.08 4.49 -11.60
CA PHE A 42 -8.93 4.78 -10.45
C PHE A 42 -8.25 4.47 -9.12
N TYR A 43 -7.53 3.35 -9.04
CA TYR A 43 -6.83 2.94 -7.83
C TYR A 43 -5.59 3.80 -7.61
N THR A 44 -4.80 4.07 -8.66
CA THR A 44 -3.60 4.89 -8.55
C THR A 44 -3.92 6.32 -8.16
N ASP A 45 -5.00 6.91 -8.69
CA ASP A 45 -5.45 8.26 -8.32
C ASP A 45 -5.94 8.30 -6.86
N THR A 46 -6.60 7.23 -6.39
CA THR A 46 -7.06 7.12 -4.99
C THR A 46 -5.88 7.04 -4.02
N ILE A 47 -4.90 6.19 -4.30
CA ILE A 47 -3.70 6.02 -3.46
C ILE A 47 -2.85 7.29 -3.45
N ALA A 48 -2.69 7.94 -4.61
CA ALA A 48 -1.93 9.19 -4.70
C ALA A 48 -2.61 10.34 -3.93
N ALA A 49 -3.94 10.37 -3.85
CA ALA A 49 -4.67 11.41 -3.12
C ALA A 49 -4.42 11.39 -1.60
N GLU A 50 -4.11 10.21 -1.04
CA GLU A 50 -3.88 10.01 0.41
C GLU A 50 -2.41 10.08 0.82
N ASP A 51 -1.52 10.54 -0.08
CA ASP A 51 -0.06 10.58 0.13
C ASP A 51 0.53 9.23 0.58
N THR A 52 -0.12 8.13 0.15
CA THR A 52 0.11 6.78 0.68
C THR A 52 1.58 6.38 0.64
N TYR A 53 2.29 6.70 -0.46
CA TYR A 53 3.69 6.32 -0.60
C TYR A 53 4.61 6.95 0.44
N ASN A 54 4.37 8.19 0.85
CA ASN A 54 5.18 8.82 1.91
C ASN A 54 4.82 8.26 3.28
N ARG A 55 3.51 8.07 3.53
CA ARG A 55 3.00 7.50 4.80
C ARG A 55 3.49 6.07 5.06
N ILE A 56 3.74 5.28 4.02
CA ILE A 56 4.38 3.96 4.18
C ILE A 56 5.72 4.10 4.92
N TYR A 57 6.57 5.07 4.56
CA TYR A 57 7.86 5.26 5.22
C TYR A 57 7.76 6.02 6.55
N ASP A 58 6.94 7.07 6.58
CA ASP A 58 6.93 8.02 7.69
C ASP A 58 6.00 7.58 8.84
N GLU A 59 5.09 6.63 8.59
CA GLU A 59 4.09 6.13 9.56
C GLU A 59 4.14 4.61 9.71
N VAL A 60 4.06 3.86 8.60
CA VAL A 60 3.87 2.39 8.65
C VAL A 60 5.16 1.65 9.01
N LEU A 61 6.23 1.83 8.24
CA LEU A 61 7.49 1.10 8.45
C LEU A 61 8.22 1.49 9.75
N VAL A 62 7.78 2.57 10.40
CA VAL A 62 8.34 3.07 11.65
C VAL A 62 7.38 2.92 12.83
N ASP A 63 6.27 2.19 12.64
CA ASP A 63 5.33 1.86 13.70
C ASP A 63 6.01 1.04 14.81
N ASP A 64 5.69 1.35 16.07
CA ASP A 64 6.27 0.68 17.24
C ASP A 64 6.02 -0.84 17.21
N GLU A 65 4.90 -1.29 16.64
CA GLU A 65 4.56 -2.72 16.52
C GLU A 65 5.32 -3.43 15.38
N LEU A 66 5.84 -2.68 14.41
CA LEU A 66 6.62 -3.21 13.28
C LEU A 66 8.13 -3.00 13.45
N LEU A 67 8.55 -2.24 14.45
CA LEU A 67 9.93 -1.80 14.64
C LEU A 67 10.93 -2.96 14.71
N GLU A 68 10.57 -4.08 15.33
CA GLU A 68 11.42 -5.29 15.37
C GLU A 68 11.66 -5.86 13.97
N LYS A 69 10.60 -5.97 13.15
CA LYS A 69 10.70 -6.43 11.76
C LYS A 69 11.44 -5.43 10.86
N THR A 70 11.28 -4.13 11.12
CA THR A 70 12.05 -3.10 10.44
C THR A 70 13.53 -3.18 10.80
N GLN A 71 13.88 -3.42 12.06
CA GLN A 71 15.27 -3.62 12.48
C GLN A 71 15.89 -4.86 11.85
N GLU A 72 15.15 -5.97 11.81
CA GLU A 72 15.55 -7.19 11.12
C GLU A 72 15.81 -6.92 9.63
N PHE A 73 14.93 -6.16 8.97
CA PHE A 73 15.13 -5.75 7.57
C PHE A 73 16.36 -4.85 7.37
N LEU A 74 16.73 -4.04 8.36
CA LEU A 74 17.94 -3.22 8.37
C LEU A 74 19.20 -4.01 8.80
N GLY A 75 19.14 -5.34 8.78
CA GLY A 75 20.29 -6.19 9.06
C GLY A 75 20.68 -6.26 10.53
N ASP A 76 19.74 -5.99 11.45
CA ASP A 76 19.93 -5.94 12.91
C ASP A 76 21.03 -4.96 13.38
N ILE A 77 21.35 -3.97 12.55
CA ILE A 77 22.22 -2.86 12.94
C ILE A 77 21.42 -1.85 13.75
N GLN A 78 21.93 -1.48 14.92
CA GLN A 78 21.29 -0.54 15.83
C GLN A 78 21.37 0.89 15.27
N VAL A 79 20.31 1.31 14.60
CA VAL A 79 20.19 2.68 14.10
C VAL A 79 20.02 3.66 15.26
N VAL A 80 20.93 4.62 15.37
CA VAL A 80 21.03 5.54 16.52
C VAL A 80 19.87 6.55 16.54
N ASP A 81 19.52 7.10 15.38
CA ASP A 81 18.54 8.17 15.24
C ASP A 81 17.32 7.66 14.45
N HIS A 82 16.10 7.86 14.99
CA HIS A 82 14.87 7.39 14.33
C HIS A 82 14.67 7.98 12.91
N ARG A 83 15.18 9.18 12.65
CA ARG A 83 15.14 9.77 11.31
C ARG A 83 16.03 9.02 10.32
N ASP A 84 17.14 8.46 10.78
CA ASP A 84 18.03 7.68 9.94
C ASP A 84 17.32 6.40 9.47
N ILE A 85 16.41 5.82 10.26
CA ILE A 85 15.62 4.63 9.86
C ILE A 85 14.85 4.92 8.57
N VAL A 86 14.12 6.04 8.52
CA VAL A 86 13.35 6.43 7.33
C VAL A 86 14.26 6.67 6.13
N ASP A 87 15.37 7.38 6.33
CA ASP A 87 16.31 7.68 5.25
C ASP A 87 16.98 6.41 4.70
N LEU A 88 17.33 5.45 5.57
CA LEU A 88 17.89 4.15 5.19
C LEU A 88 16.86 3.30 4.45
N LEU A 89 15.62 3.23 4.93
CA LEU A 89 14.55 2.50 4.25
C LEU A 89 14.27 3.07 2.85
N ARG A 90 14.34 4.40 2.67
CA ARG A 90 14.21 5.04 1.36
C ARG A 90 15.40 4.78 0.44
N GLU A 91 16.57 4.48 0.98
CA GLU A 91 17.75 4.11 0.20
C GLU A 91 17.72 2.62 -0.19
N ILE A 92 17.28 1.74 0.71
CA ILE A 92 17.12 0.29 0.47
C ILE A 92 15.94 0.02 -0.47
N ILE A 93 14.81 0.65 -0.19
CA ILE A 93 13.59 0.57 -0.98
C ILE A 93 13.27 1.97 -1.51
N PRO A 94 13.73 2.33 -2.72
CA PRO A 94 13.42 3.63 -3.29
C PRO A 94 11.90 3.87 -3.41
N PRO A 95 11.38 5.07 -3.15
CA PRO A 95 9.94 5.33 -3.24
C PRO A 95 9.32 4.99 -4.61
N ALA A 96 10.08 5.17 -5.70
CA ALA A 96 9.66 4.79 -7.04
C ALA A 96 9.51 3.27 -7.21
N TYR A 97 10.29 2.47 -6.47
CA TYR A 97 10.20 1.02 -6.47
C TYR A 97 8.90 0.56 -5.79
N ILE A 98 8.61 1.05 -4.57
CA ILE A 98 7.34 0.75 -3.89
C ILE A 98 6.14 1.17 -4.73
N GLN A 99 6.19 2.35 -5.34
CA GLN A 99 5.14 2.80 -6.24
C GLN A 99 4.90 1.80 -7.37
N THR A 100 5.97 1.37 -8.05
CA THR A 100 5.87 0.39 -9.15
C THR A 100 5.29 -0.94 -8.66
N GLU A 101 5.78 -1.47 -7.54
CA GLU A 101 5.30 -2.74 -6.99
C GLU A 101 3.81 -2.70 -6.59
N VAL A 102 3.36 -1.58 -6.02
CA VAL A 102 1.94 -1.37 -5.67
C VAL A 102 1.08 -1.25 -6.94
N GLU A 103 1.53 -0.49 -7.93
CA GLU A 103 0.82 -0.32 -9.21
C GLU A 103 0.73 -1.64 -9.98
N ASP A 104 1.80 -2.43 -10.02
CA ASP A 104 1.80 -3.76 -10.64
C ASP A 104 0.88 -4.74 -9.88
N ALA A 105 0.82 -4.66 -8.54
CA ALA A 105 -0.10 -5.47 -7.73
C ALA A 105 -1.57 -5.14 -8.00
N ILE A 106 -1.87 -3.86 -8.25
CA ILE A 106 -3.19 -3.39 -8.69
C ILE A 106 -3.50 -3.92 -10.09
N GLU A 107 -2.56 -3.82 -11.04
CA GLU A 107 -2.73 -4.32 -12.41
C GLU A 107 -3.03 -5.83 -12.42
N ARG A 108 -2.24 -6.63 -11.69
CA ARG A 108 -2.49 -8.08 -11.52
C ARG A 108 -3.87 -8.39 -10.95
N THR A 109 -4.34 -7.57 -9.99
CA THR A 109 -5.69 -7.72 -9.42
C THR A 109 -6.78 -7.40 -10.45
N ILE A 110 -6.58 -6.38 -11.25
CA ILE A 110 -7.52 -5.98 -12.31
C ILE A 110 -7.57 -7.03 -13.42
N ASP A 111 -6.41 -7.53 -13.88
CA ASP A 111 -6.31 -8.61 -14.85
C ASP A 111 -7.04 -9.88 -14.37
N TYR A 112 -6.88 -10.21 -13.08
CA TYR A 112 -7.62 -11.30 -12.45
C TYR A 112 -9.14 -11.06 -12.50
N ILE A 113 -9.61 -9.88 -12.10
CA ILE A 113 -11.04 -9.54 -12.10
C ILE A 113 -11.61 -9.53 -13.53
N ASN A 114 -10.85 -9.07 -14.52
CA ASN A 114 -11.23 -9.01 -15.93
C ASN A 114 -11.21 -10.38 -16.65
N GLU A 115 -10.79 -11.44 -15.96
CA GLU A 115 -10.57 -12.78 -16.52
C GLU A 115 -9.40 -12.89 -17.52
N ASP A 116 -8.48 -11.93 -17.51
CA ASP A 116 -7.22 -11.98 -18.28
C ASP A 116 -6.15 -12.83 -17.57
N ALA A 117 -6.29 -13.00 -16.25
CA ALA A 117 -5.52 -13.97 -15.45
C ALA A 117 -6.41 -15.06 -14.84
N GLU A 118 -5.87 -16.29 -14.75
CA GLU A 118 -6.58 -17.44 -14.17
C GLU A 118 -6.56 -17.41 -12.63
N GLU A 119 -5.43 -17.00 -12.05
CA GLU A 119 -5.17 -16.98 -10.60
C GLU A 119 -4.86 -15.56 -10.12
N LEU A 120 -5.24 -15.24 -8.88
CA LEU A 120 -4.93 -13.95 -8.26
C LEU A 120 -3.53 -13.99 -7.64
N GLU A 121 -2.62 -13.23 -8.24
CA GLU A 121 -1.26 -13.00 -7.72
C GLU A 121 -1.16 -11.60 -7.10
N LEU A 122 -1.25 -11.53 -5.77
CA LEU A 122 -1.10 -10.27 -5.02
C LEU A 122 0.13 -10.34 -4.12
N TYR A 123 1.23 -9.75 -4.59
CA TYR A 123 2.52 -9.77 -3.91
C TYR A 123 3.33 -8.49 -4.17
N VAL A 124 4.32 -8.25 -3.29
CA VAL A 124 5.40 -7.28 -3.48
C VAL A 124 6.73 -8.04 -3.54
N ASN A 125 7.59 -7.71 -4.49
CA ASN A 125 8.91 -8.30 -4.61
C ASN A 125 9.93 -7.56 -3.73
N LEU A 126 10.62 -8.28 -2.84
CA LEU A 126 11.66 -7.74 -1.97
C LEU A 126 13.07 -8.17 -2.38
N GLY A 127 13.26 -8.87 -3.49
CA GLY A 127 14.56 -9.34 -3.95
C GLY A 127 15.58 -8.20 -4.16
N GLU A 128 15.25 -7.20 -4.99
CA GLU A 128 16.13 -6.03 -5.20
C GLU A 128 16.35 -5.23 -3.88
N PRO A 129 15.32 -4.94 -3.08
CA PRO A 129 15.50 -4.37 -1.75
C PRO A 129 16.48 -5.13 -0.86
N LEU A 130 16.37 -6.47 -0.78
CA LEU A 130 17.24 -7.30 0.06
C LEU A 130 18.70 -7.27 -0.43
N GLU A 131 18.94 -7.20 -1.74
CA GLU A 131 20.28 -7.02 -2.31
C GLU A 131 20.93 -5.68 -1.89
N ASN A 132 20.12 -4.63 -1.69
CA ASN A 132 20.61 -3.30 -1.31
C ASN A 132 20.97 -3.16 0.18
N VAL A 133 20.44 -4.01 1.06
CA VAL A 133 20.57 -3.87 2.53
C VAL A 133 22.03 -3.74 2.96
N LYS A 134 22.91 -4.65 2.53
CA LYS A 134 24.33 -4.64 2.99
C LYS A 134 25.06 -3.37 2.59
N ASP A 135 24.90 -2.95 1.33
CA ASP A 135 25.60 -1.77 0.81
C ASP A 135 25.14 -0.50 1.52
N VAL A 136 23.83 -0.34 1.75
CA VAL A 136 23.26 0.80 2.46
C VAL A 136 23.69 0.80 3.93
N MET A 137 23.60 -0.34 4.61
CA MET A 137 23.92 -0.42 6.04
C MET A 137 25.42 -0.28 6.31
N PHE A 138 26.29 -0.77 5.43
CA PHE A 138 27.71 -0.43 5.52
C PHE A 138 27.99 1.04 5.22
N GLY A 139 27.25 1.65 4.29
CA GLY A 139 27.31 3.10 4.06
C GLY A 139 26.89 3.90 5.29
N TYR A 140 25.87 3.45 6.01
CA TYR A 140 25.44 4.01 7.30
C TYR A 140 26.55 3.93 8.35
N LEU A 141 27.08 2.72 8.58
CA LEU A 141 28.16 2.49 9.54
C LEU A 141 29.39 3.35 9.22
N ASP A 142 29.80 3.41 7.95
CA ASP A 142 30.93 4.24 7.52
C ASP A 142 30.71 5.73 7.83
N ARG A 143 29.49 6.26 7.58
CA ARG A 143 29.15 7.65 7.93
C ARG A 143 29.19 7.89 9.44
N ARG A 144 28.59 7.00 10.24
CA ARG A 144 28.61 7.13 11.70
C ARG A 144 30.03 7.06 12.26
N ILE A 145 30.88 6.20 11.69
CA ILE A 145 32.30 6.12 12.05
C ILE A 145 33.05 7.40 11.69
N ASP A 146 32.77 8.04 10.55
CA ASP A 146 33.41 9.31 10.18
C ASP A 146 33.04 10.47 11.12
N GLU A 147 31.88 10.40 11.78
CA GLU A 147 31.38 11.39 12.73
C GLU A 147 31.77 11.11 14.19
N LEU A 148 32.42 9.98 14.46
CA LEU A 148 32.77 9.53 15.81
C LEU A 148 33.66 10.52 16.58
N GLN A 149 33.38 10.64 17.88
CA GLN A 149 34.26 11.36 18.78
C GLN A 149 35.49 10.50 19.13
N MET A 150 36.66 10.95 18.69
CA MET A 150 37.93 10.34 19.08
C MET A 150 38.34 10.78 20.49
N GLU A 151 38.51 9.82 21.39
CA GLU A 151 39.05 10.09 22.72
C GLU A 151 40.56 10.36 22.61
N GLU A 152 41.02 11.45 23.23
CA GLU A 152 42.44 11.70 23.38
C GLU A 152 43.09 10.59 24.22
N THR A 153 43.98 9.84 23.59
CA THR A 153 44.75 8.80 24.29
C THR A 153 46.14 9.33 24.58
N GLN A 154 46.56 9.28 25.84
CA GLN A 154 47.93 9.60 26.20
C GLN A 154 48.89 8.58 25.57
N GLY A 155 49.94 9.07 24.92
CA GLY A 155 50.99 8.20 24.39
C GLY A 155 51.64 7.38 25.51
N PHE A 156 51.92 6.11 25.25
CA PHE A 156 52.60 5.21 26.18
C PHE A 156 54.10 5.17 25.85
N PRO A 157 54.95 6.03 26.44
CA PRO A 157 56.39 5.85 26.31
C PRO A 157 56.76 4.46 26.84
N ASP A 158 57.53 3.71 26.05
CA ASP A 158 58.02 2.35 26.37
C ASP A 158 56.98 1.22 26.43
N CYS A 159 55.78 1.43 25.90
CA CYS A 159 54.77 0.37 25.77
C CYS A 159 54.46 -0.39 27.07
N ILE A 160 54.17 0.34 28.15
CA ILE A 160 53.89 -0.22 29.48
C ILE A 160 52.74 -1.26 29.38
N PRO A 161 52.89 -2.47 29.98
CA PRO A 161 51.94 -3.57 29.77
C PRO A 161 50.50 -3.29 30.16
N ASP A 162 50.24 -2.73 31.35
CA ASP A 162 48.86 -2.60 31.86
C ASP A 162 48.03 -1.57 31.07
N PRO A 163 48.52 -0.36 30.75
CA PRO A 163 47.79 0.57 29.91
C PRO A 163 47.55 0.05 28.48
N ILE A 164 48.50 -0.70 27.92
CA ILE A 164 48.34 -1.33 26.61
C ILE A 164 47.25 -2.42 26.65
N ARG A 165 47.22 -3.24 27.70
CA ARG A 165 46.17 -4.25 27.86
C ARG A 165 44.80 -3.59 27.97
N GLY A 166 44.65 -2.59 28.85
CA GLY A 166 43.38 -1.88 28.98
C GLY A 166 42.92 -1.19 27.69
N LEU A 167 43.86 -0.70 26.86
CA LEU A 167 43.51 -0.20 25.53
C LEU A 167 43.04 -1.32 24.59
N ALA A 168 43.75 -2.46 24.57
CA ALA A 168 43.35 -3.61 23.77
C ALA A 168 41.96 -4.12 24.17
N ASP A 169 41.68 -4.21 25.47
CA ASP A 169 40.39 -4.64 26.01
C ASP A 169 39.25 -3.72 25.53
N ARG A 170 39.46 -2.40 25.46
CA ARG A 170 38.46 -1.47 24.91
C ARG A 170 38.19 -1.69 23.42
N TYR A 171 39.22 -1.99 22.63
CA TYR A 171 39.03 -2.35 21.22
C TYR A 171 38.29 -3.68 21.07
N VAL A 172 38.54 -4.65 21.95
CA VAL A 172 37.80 -5.92 21.98
C VAL A 172 36.32 -5.66 22.26
N GLU A 173 36.00 -4.86 23.28
CA GLU A 173 34.63 -4.50 23.63
C GLU A 173 33.91 -3.79 22.48
N THR A 174 34.55 -2.80 21.84
CA THR A 174 33.97 -2.13 20.66
C THR A 174 33.70 -3.11 19.52
N PHE A 175 34.60 -4.06 19.28
CA PHE A 175 34.49 -4.99 18.16
C PHE A 175 33.44 -6.08 18.43
N GLN A 176 33.29 -6.50 19.69
CA GLN A 176 32.17 -7.35 20.11
C GLN A 176 30.84 -6.63 19.89
N GLY A 177 30.75 -5.35 20.29
CA GLY A 177 29.55 -4.54 20.03
C GLY A 177 29.21 -4.46 18.55
N LEU A 178 30.20 -4.26 17.67
CA LEU A 178 29.99 -4.26 16.21
C LEU A 178 29.45 -5.60 15.69
N ALA A 179 29.89 -6.73 16.27
CA ALA A 179 29.36 -8.05 15.90
C ALA A 179 27.91 -8.27 16.36
N GLU A 180 27.45 -7.48 17.33
CA GLU A 180 26.08 -7.45 17.85
C GLU A 180 25.26 -6.29 17.25
N GLY A 181 25.76 -5.65 16.18
CA GLY A 181 25.08 -4.58 15.47
C GLY A 181 25.15 -3.21 16.15
N ALA A 182 25.87 -3.07 17.27
CA ALA A 182 26.00 -1.80 17.98
C ALA A 182 26.87 -0.80 17.19
N VAL A 183 26.42 0.45 17.13
CA VAL A 183 27.19 1.56 16.56
C VAL A 183 27.97 2.26 17.68
N PRO A 184 29.32 2.30 17.63
CA PRO A 184 30.11 2.94 18.67
C PRO A 184 29.78 4.45 18.79
N GLU A 185 29.89 5.01 19.98
CA GLU A 185 29.76 6.46 20.22
C GLU A 185 31.12 7.18 20.34
N SER A 186 32.13 6.47 20.86
CA SER A 186 33.50 6.97 21.00
C SER A 186 34.52 5.84 20.86
N ILE A 187 35.75 6.22 20.54
CA ILE A 187 36.86 5.25 20.53
C ILE A 187 38.20 5.91 20.90
N PRO A 188 39.10 5.19 21.61
CA PRO A 188 40.44 5.66 21.90
C PRO A 188 41.31 5.84 20.66
N SER A 189 41.82 7.05 20.42
CA SER A 189 42.68 7.35 19.28
C SER A 189 44.05 6.64 19.33
N LEU A 190 44.42 5.97 18.23
CA LEU A 190 45.73 5.33 18.04
C LEU A 190 46.81 6.32 17.55
N LYS A 191 46.41 7.52 17.13
CA LYS A 191 47.28 8.48 16.45
C LYS A 191 48.51 8.87 17.29
N GLN A 192 48.31 9.05 18.60
CA GLN A 192 49.37 9.45 19.53
C GLN A 192 50.21 8.28 20.07
N ILE A 193 49.81 7.04 19.76
CA ILE A 193 50.47 5.83 20.26
C ILE A 193 51.63 5.47 19.33
N ALA A 194 52.81 5.21 19.89
CA ALA A 194 53.97 4.82 19.10
C ALA A 194 53.73 3.50 18.34
N ALA A 195 54.21 3.41 17.10
CA ALA A 195 53.98 2.26 16.22
C ALA A 195 54.32 0.89 16.84
N PRO A 196 55.41 0.70 17.61
CA PRO A 196 55.68 -0.56 18.30
C PRO A 196 54.59 -0.93 19.31
N CYS A 197 54.02 0.05 20.00
CA CYS A 197 52.95 -0.18 20.97
C CYS A 197 51.63 -0.53 20.27
N ARG A 198 51.31 0.11 19.13
CA ARG A 198 50.12 -0.22 18.33
C ARG A 198 50.14 -1.67 17.85
N ALA A 199 51.30 -2.19 17.44
CA ALA A 199 51.45 -3.59 17.06
C ALA A 199 51.17 -4.55 18.23
N ILE A 200 51.51 -4.17 19.46
CA ILE A 200 51.21 -4.95 20.67
C ILE A 200 49.71 -4.89 20.97
N VAL A 201 49.09 -3.71 20.91
CA VAL A 201 47.63 -3.53 21.08
C VAL A 201 46.87 -4.42 20.10
N PHE A 202 47.22 -4.36 18.81
CA PHE A 202 46.62 -5.22 17.78
C PHE A 202 46.77 -6.70 18.13
N LYS A 203 47.98 -7.15 18.48
CA LYS A 203 48.21 -8.57 18.79
C LYS A 203 47.39 -9.06 19.98
N LEU A 204 47.23 -8.22 21.01
CA LEU A 204 46.43 -8.54 22.18
C LEU A 204 44.95 -8.59 21.85
N ALA A 205 44.42 -7.52 21.22
CA ALA A 205 43.00 -7.44 20.84
C ALA A 205 42.61 -8.56 19.87
N PHE A 206 43.39 -8.74 18.79
CA PHE A 206 43.14 -9.78 17.79
C PHE A 206 43.20 -11.19 18.40
N GLY A 207 44.17 -11.44 19.30
CA GLY A 207 44.26 -12.72 19.99
C GLY A 207 43.03 -12.99 20.85
N SER A 208 42.57 -11.98 21.60
CA SER A 208 41.36 -12.10 22.42
C SER A 208 40.11 -12.36 21.58
N LEU A 209 39.94 -11.67 20.45
CA LEU A 209 38.78 -11.84 19.58
C LEU A 209 38.73 -13.21 18.92
N VAL A 210 39.88 -13.74 18.48
CA VAL A 210 39.93 -15.08 17.86
C VAL A 210 39.65 -16.20 18.86
N ASP A 211 40.01 -15.99 20.13
CA ASP A 211 39.78 -16.94 21.21
C ASP A 211 38.44 -16.70 21.94
N ASP A 212 37.66 -15.71 21.51
CA ASP A 212 36.41 -15.32 22.15
C ASP A 212 35.34 -16.42 22.01
N THR A 213 34.54 -16.62 23.05
CA THR A 213 33.42 -17.56 23.04
C THR A 213 32.08 -16.92 22.68
N SER A 214 31.94 -15.59 22.79
CA SER A 214 30.69 -14.90 22.43
C SER A 214 30.52 -14.71 20.93
N LEU A 215 31.63 -14.54 20.20
CA LEU A 215 31.60 -14.40 18.74
C LEU A 215 31.22 -15.72 18.05
N SER A 216 30.52 -15.63 16.93
CA SER A 216 30.22 -16.79 16.09
C SER A 216 31.50 -17.35 15.45
N ASP A 217 31.46 -18.62 15.06
CA ASP A 217 32.60 -19.27 14.39
C ASP A 217 32.90 -18.62 13.03
N GLU A 218 31.87 -18.10 12.35
CA GLU A 218 31.99 -17.36 11.10
C GLU A 218 32.71 -16.03 11.28
N VAL A 219 32.33 -15.22 12.28
CA VAL A 219 33.03 -13.98 12.62
C VAL A 219 34.51 -14.24 12.93
N LYS A 220 34.81 -15.31 13.70
CA LYS A 220 36.20 -15.71 13.99
C LYS A 220 36.96 -16.13 12.74
N GLN A 221 36.29 -16.74 11.78
CA GLN A 221 36.90 -17.15 10.52
C GLN A 221 37.19 -15.92 9.65
N ASN A 222 36.23 -15.00 9.51
CA ASN A 222 36.40 -13.74 8.79
C ASN A 222 37.54 -12.90 9.38
N LEU A 223 37.65 -12.83 10.72
CA LEU A 223 38.78 -12.18 11.40
C LEU A 223 40.13 -12.81 11.03
N LYS A 224 40.22 -14.14 10.96
CA LYS A 224 41.46 -14.83 10.60
C LYS A 224 41.85 -14.56 9.16
N ASP A 225 40.88 -14.57 8.26
CA ASP A 225 41.09 -14.37 6.83
C ASP A 225 41.45 -12.92 6.50
N SER A 226 40.83 -11.95 7.20
CA SER A 226 41.05 -10.50 7.04
C SER A 226 42.08 -9.92 8.01
N LYS A 227 42.91 -10.77 8.63
CA LYS A 227 43.88 -10.35 9.66
C LYS A 227 44.84 -9.26 9.18
N ASP A 228 45.36 -9.41 7.95
CA ASP A 228 46.33 -8.45 7.42
C ASP A 228 45.67 -7.12 7.07
N ASP A 229 44.43 -7.15 6.57
CA ASP A 229 43.66 -5.95 6.26
C ASP A 229 43.38 -5.14 7.53
N LEU A 230 43.03 -5.81 8.64
CA LEU A 230 42.84 -5.14 9.93
C LEU A 230 44.17 -4.67 10.56
N ARG A 231 45.28 -5.38 10.32
CA ARG A 231 46.60 -5.02 10.88
C ARG A 231 47.15 -3.72 10.30
N LEU A 232 46.90 -3.45 9.03
CA LEU A 232 47.42 -2.27 8.32
C LEU A 232 46.99 -0.93 8.96
N PRO A 233 45.70 -0.64 9.19
CA PRO A 233 45.27 0.61 9.78
C PRO A 233 45.71 0.76 11.25
N PHE A 234 45.78 -0.34 12.02
CA PHE A 234 46.41 -0.34 13.35
C PHE A 234 47.87 0.10 13.31
N ALA A 235 48.64 -0.42 12.35
CA ALA A 235 50.05 -0.05 12.19
C ALA A 235 50.20 1.43 11.78
N ALA A 236 49.32 1.92 10.91
CA ALA A 236 49.25 3.33 10.51
C ALA A 236 48.83 4.25 11.67
N GLY A 237 48.09 3.73 12.64
CA GLY A 237 47.46 4.53 13.70
C GLY A 237 46.22 5.27 13.23
N ASP A 238 45.57 4.73 12.20
CA ASP A 238 44.32 5.25 11.64
C ASP A 238 43.14 4.58 12.34
N THR A 239 42.63 5.24 13.37
CA THR A 239 41.56 4.68 14.23
C THR A 239 40.24 4.52 13.48
N LEU A 240 39.91 5.45 12.58
CA LEU A 240 38.64 5.38 11.84
C LEU A 240 38.69 4.24 10.82
N GLU A 241 39.80 4.11 10.10
CA GLU A 241 39.98 2.99 9.17
C GLU A 241 40.01 1.63 9.89
N VAL A 242 40.59 1.56 11.10
CA VAL A 242 40.49 0.36 11.94
C VAL A 242 39.02 -0.01 12.17
N LEU A 243 38.18 0.97 12.51
CA LEU A 243 36.77 0.73 12.79
C LEU A 243 35.99 0.31 11.54
N LYS A 244 36.23 0.95 10.40
CA LYS A 244 35.55 0.61 9.14
C LYS A 244 35.86 -0.82 8.70
N VAL A 245 37.14 -1.20 8.74
CA VAL A 245 37.56 -2.57 8.43
C VAL A 245 36.97 -3.57 9.43
N SER A 246 36.97 -3.26 10.73
CA SER A 246 36.36 -4.15 11.72
C SER A 246 34.85 -4.24 11.59
N ALA A 247 34.14 -3.15 11.32
CA ALA A 247 32.69 -3.14 11.19
C ALA A 247 32.25 -4.08 10.06
N ARG A 248 32.95 -4.06 8.93
CA ARG A 248 32.70 -5.00 7.82
C ARG A 248 32.91 -6.44 8.23
N ILE A 249 34.05 -6.76 8.85
CA ILE A 249 34.36 -8.13 9.28
C ILE A 249 33.36 -8.65 10.33
N MET A 250 32.95 -7.79 11.26
CA MET A 250 32.17 -8.17 12.44
C MET A 250 30.66 -8.19 12.18
N ALA A 251 30.14 -7.20 11.46
CA ALA A 251 28.70 -7.03 11.24
C ALA A 251 28.17 -7.75 10.00
N GLU A 252 29.04 -8.15 9.05
CA GLU A 252 28.61 -8.85 7.84
C GLU A 252 27.79 -10.11 8.12
N PRO A 253 28.21 -11.04 9.00
CA PRO A 253 27.42 -12.24 9.28
C PRO A 253 26.08 -11.94 9.93
N LEU A 254 25.99 -10.87 10.75
CA LEU A 254 24.74 -10.46 11.39
C LEU A 254 23.73 -10.00 10.33
N MET A 255 24.17 -9.18 9.37
CA MET A 255 23.31 -8.74 8.27
C MET A 255 22.93 -9.89 7.34
N ASP A 256 23.86 -10.82 7.06
CA ASP A 256 23.58 -12.00 6.25
C ASP A 256 22.51 -12.88 6.92
N ASP A 257 22.61 -13.10 8.24
CA ASP A 257 21.62 -13.84 9.02
C ASP A 257 20.25 -13.14 9.04
N ALA A 258 20.22 -11.81 9.16
CA ALA A 258 18.99 -11.02 9.16
C ALA A 258 18.30 -11.02 7.78
N ILE A 259 19.06 -10.83 6.70
CA ILE A 259 18.56 -10.95 5.31
C ILE A 259 18.01 -12.36 5.07
N ALA A 260 18.71 -13.39 5.55
CA ALA A 260 18.25 -14.77 5.43
C ALA A 260 16.91 -14.99 6.16
N ARG A 261 16.74 -14.47 7.39
CA ARG A 261 15.47 -14.57 8.11
C ARG A 261 14.32 -13.86 7.39
N VAL A 262 14.57 -12.65 6.85
CA VAL A 262 13.55 -11.98 6.04
C VAL A 262 13.20 -12.82 4.81
N SER A 263 14.18 -13.36 4.09
CA SER A 263 13.95 -14.20 2.91
C SER A 263 13.23 -15.52 3.24
N GLU A 264 13.43 -16.10 4.43
CA GLU A 264 12.70 -17.28 4.90
C GLU A 264 11.20 -17.04 5.08
N ASP A 265 10.80 -15.81 5.44
CA ASP A 265 9.40 -15.39 5.56
C ASP A 265 8.76 -15.11 4.17
N LEU A 266 9.55 -15.08 3.09
CA LEU A 266 9.07 -14.78 1.73
C LEU A 266 8.76 -16.03 0.90
N GLY A 267 7.84 -15.85 -0.04
CA GLY A 267 7.51 -16.84 -1.05
C GLY A 267 8.57 -16.96 -2.16
N ALA A 268 8.28 -17.80 -3.15
CA ALA A 268 9.20 -18.05 -4.25
C ALA A 268 9.60 -16.76 -5.00
N GLY A 269 10.91 -16.53 -5.11
CA GLY A 269 11.47 -15.34 -5.78
C GLY A 269 11.39 -14.08 -4.91
N ASP A 270 11.54 -14.22 -3.59
CA ASP A 270 11.55 -13.13 -2.61
C ASP A 270 10.25 -12.29 -2.66
N ARG A 271 9.12 -12.97 -2.85
CA ARG A 271 7.80 -12.36 -2.96
C ARG A 271 7.08 -12.39 -1.62
N LEU A 272 6.69 -11.23 -1.10
CA LEU A 272 5.79 -11.10 0.03
C LEU A 272 4.34 -11.29 -0.46
N ASP A 273 3.70 -12.40 -0.13
CA ASP A 273 2.29 -12.66 -0.47
C ASP A 273 1.37 -11.87 0.48
N LEU A 274 0.69 -10.85 -0.07
CA LEU A 274 -0.14 -9.95 0.73
C LEU A 274 -1.43 -10.62 1.21
N ILE A 275 -1.94 -11.64 0.50
CA ILE A 275 -3.16 -12.37 0.90
C ILE A 275 -2.83 -13.26 2.09
N GLN A 276 -1.66 -13.92 2.05
CA GLN A 276 -1.15 -14.68 3.18
C GLN A 276 -0.94 -13.75 4.39
N GLN A 277 -0.29 -12.60 4.21
CA GLN A 277 -0.04 -11.64 5.30
C GLN A 277 -1.33 -11.14 5.96
N ILE A 278 -2.35 -10.80 5.17
CA ILE A 278 -3.67 -10.41 5.69
C ILE A 278 -4.32 -11.56 6.46
N GLY A 279 -4.15 -12.80 6.00
CA GLY A 279 -4.64 -14.00 6.68
C GLY A 279 -3.95 -14.25 8.03
N GLU A 280 -2.65 -13.96 8.13
CA GLU A 280 -1.89 -14.08 9.38
C GLU A 280 -2.34 -13.06 10.43
N TRP A 281 -2.63 -11.83 10.03
CA TRP A 281 -3.15 -10.79 10.92
C TRP A 281 -4.63 -10.98 11.29
N ASN A 282 -5.35 -11.88 10.62
CA ASN A 282 -6.78 -12.06 10.82
C ASN A 282 -7.14 -13.42 11.45
N PRO A 283 -7.36 -13.50 12.77
CA PRO A 283 -7.72 -14.75 13.43
C PRO A 283 -9.11 -15.29 13.03
N GLU A 284 -9.96 -14.47 12.40
CA GLU A 284 -11.31 -14.85 11.98
C GLU A 284 -11.37 -15.44 10.56
N ARG A 285 -10.34 -15.22 9.73
CA ARG A 285 -10.33 -15.62 8.32
C ARG A 285 -9.00 -16.20 7.87
N SER A 286 -9.03 -17.45 7.44
CA SER A 286 -7.91 -18.09 6.75
C SER A 286 -7.72 -17.53 5.32
N GLU A 287 -6.50 -17.61 4.81
CA GLU A 287 -6.15 -17.26 3.42
C GLU A 287 -7.10 -17.91 2.40
N ALA A 288 -7.41 -19.20 2.56
CA ALA A 288 -8.31 -19.93 1.68
C ALA A 288 -9.74 -19.33 1.65
N GLN A 289 -10.22 -18.80 2.79
CA GLN A 289 -11.51 -18.11 2.84
C GLN A 289 -11.43 -16.73 2.16
N LEU A 290 -10.31 -16.04 2.27
CA LEU A 290 -10.10 -14.76 1.60
C LEU A 290 -10.08 -14.93 0.07
N ARG A 291 -9.35 -15.93 -0.44
CA ARG A 291 -9.34 -16.27 -1.87
C ARG A 291 -10.73 -16.69 -2.38
N ASP A 292 -11.44 -17.56 -1.66
CA ASP A 292 -12.81 -17.99 -2.04
C ASP A 292 -13.81 -16.82 -2.07
N ASP A 293 -13.68 -15.85 -1.16
CA ASP A 293 -14.51 -14.63 -1.17
C ASP A 293 -14.18 -13.71 -2.35
N ILE A 294 -12.90 -13.55 -2.69
CA ILE A 294 -12.46 -12.77 -3.87
C ILE A 294 -12.93 -13.44 -5.16
N ASP A 295 -12.81 -14.77 -5.27
CA ASP A 295 -13.29 -15.55 -6.41
C ASP A 295 -14.79 -15.37 -6.62
N LYS A 296 -15.61 -15.49 -5.56
CA LYS A 296 -17.06 -15.22 -5.64
C LYS A 296 -17.35 -13.78 -6.07
N GLY A 297 -16.53 -12.83 -5.63
CA GLY A 297 -16.59 -11.43 -6.03
C GLY A 297 -16.39 -11.27 -7.54
N ARG A 298 -15.29 -11.82 -8.07
CA ARG A 298 -15.00 -11.88 -9.52
C ARG A 298 -16.15 -12.53 -10.28
N ASP A 299 -16.66 -13.65 -9.79
CA ASP A 299 -17.77 -14.40 -10.39
C ASP A 299 -19.08 -13.59 -10.49
N TRP A 300 -19.27 -12.64 -9.57
CA TRP A 300 -20.40 -11.71 -9.59
C TRP A 300 -20.16 -10.57 -10.58
N ILE A 301 -18.94 -10.02 -10.61
CA ILE A 301 -18.53 -8.98 -11.56
C ILE A 301 -18.64 -9.48 -13.01
N ALA A 302 -18.15 -10.70 -13.29
CA ALA A 302 -18.26 -11.34 -14.60
C ALA A 302 -19.72 -11.54 -15.05
N LYS A 303 -20.62 -11.89 -14.12
CA LYS A 303 -22.07 -12.01 -14.42
C LYS A 303 -22.69 -10.63 -14.69
N ALA A 304 -22.24 -9.60 -13.99
CA ALA A 304 -22.72 -8.24 -14.18
C ALA A 304 -22.25 -7.65 -15.53
N SER A 305 -20.95 -7.78 -15.87
CA SER A 305 -20.39 -7.28 -17.12
C SER A 305 -21.06 -7.92 -18.35
N ASN A 306 -21.41 -9.20 -18.28
CA ASN A 306 -22.20 -9.91 -19.31
C ASN A 306 -23.61 -9.34 -19.53
N PHE A 307 -24.18 -8.60 -18.57
CA PHE A 307 -25.48 -7.95 -18.73
C PHE A 307 -25.41 -6.72 -19.65
N GLY A 308 -24.20 -6.21 -19.95
CA GLY A 308 -23.88 -5.25 -21.01
C GLY A 308 -24.52 -3.87 -20.87
N ASP A 309 -23.70 -2.81 -20.92
CA ASP A 309 -24.16 -1.41 -20.91
C ASP A 309 -25.18 -1.09 -22.01
N LEU A 310 -25.08 -1.76 -23.16
CA LEU A 310 -26.04 -1.61 -24.24
C LEU A 310 -27.44 -2.08 -23.82
N THR A 311 -27.55 -3.18 -23.06
CA THR A 311 -28.83 -3.74 -22.64
C THR A 311 -29.54 -2.83 -21.64
N SER A 312 -28.80 -2.29 -20.68
CA SER A 312 -29.33 -1.37 -19.66
C SER A 312 -29.79 -0.05 -20.31
N LEU A 313 -29.00 0.51 -21.22
CA LEU A 313 -29.40 1.68 -22.03
C LEU A 313 -30.62 1.40 -22.92
N LEU A 314 -30.69 0.22 -23.53
CA LEU A 314 -31.86 -0.19 -24.33
C LEU A 314 -33.13 -0.34 -23.49
N MET A 315 -33.02 -0.77 -22.23
CA MET A 315 -34.18 -0.79 -21.30
C MET A 315 -34.67 0.62 -20.99
N VAL A 316 -33.76 1.58 -20.76
CA VAL A 316 -34.11 2.98 -20.46
C VAL A 316 -34.71 3.67 -21.69
N ILE A 317 -34.03 3.60 -22.83
CA ILE A 317 -34.46 4.25 -24.08
C ILE A 317 -35.68 3.53 -24.67
N GLY A 318 -35.61 2.21 -24.82
CA GLY A 318 -36.68 1.38 -25.35
C GLY A 318 -37.93 1.40 -24.47
N GLY A 319 -37.76 1.36 -23.14
CA GLY A 319 -38.84 1.53 -22.17
C GLY A 319 -39.52 2.90 -22.30
N SER A 320 -38.73 3.97 -22.42
CA SER A 320 -39.24 5.34 -22.60
C SER A 320 -40.00 5.51 -23.91
N VAL A 321 -39.49 4.97 -25.02
CA VAL A 321 -40.15 5.00 -26.34
C VAL A 321 -41.44 4.18 -26.32
N ALA A 322 -41.38 2.95 -25.80
CA ALA A 322 -42.56 2.08 -25.67
C ALA A 322 -43.63 2.74 -24.79
N MET A 323 -43.23 3.40 -23.70
CA MET A 323 -44.14 4.12 -22.83
C MET A 323 -44.80 5.29 -23.56
N GLY A 324 -44.03 6.06 -24.36
CA GLY A 324 -44.58 7.09 -25.23
C GLY A 324 -45.62 6.55 -26.22
N LEU A 325 -45.35 5.39 -26.85
CA LEU A 325 -46.26 4.73 -27.79
C LEU A 325 -47.56 4.25 -27.13
N VAL A 326 -47.52 3.80 -25.86
CA VAL A 326 -48.72 3.39 -25.10
C VAL A 326 -49.70 4.55 -24.91
N PHE A 327 -49.18 5.77 -24.77
CA PHE A 327 -49.98 6.99 -24.60
C PHE A 327 -50.25 7.75 -25.92
N PHE A 328 -49.81 7.21 -27.06
CA PHE A 328 -50.19 7.68 -28.40
C PHE A 328 -51.71 7.49 -28.63
N PRO A 329 -52.40 8.36 -29.39
CA PRO A 329 -51.91 9.49 -30.21
C PRO A 329 -51.75 10.83 -29.48
N ALA A 330 -52.06 10.94 -28.19
CA ALA A 330 -51.98 12.21 -27.49
C ALA A 330 -50.52 12.62 -27.26
N LEU A 331 -50.03 13.60 -28.02
CA LEU A 331 -48.63 14.07 -27.94
C LEU A 331 -48.24 14.56 -26.53
N SER A 332 -49.19 15.13 -25.79
CA SER A 332 -48.98 15.49 -24.39
C SER A 332 -48.75 14.25 -23.50
N GLY A 333 -49.49 13.17 -23.70
CA GLY A 333 -49.32 11.91 -22.97
C GLY A 333 -48.04 11.18 -23.35
N MET A 334 -47.68 11.20 -24.65
CA MET A 334 -46.47 10.59 -25.21
C MET A 334 -45.18 11.19 -24.64
N LEU A 335 -45.18 12.48 -24.27
CA LEU A 335 -44.03 13.15 -23.65
C LEU A 335 -44.09 13.15 -22.12
N ARG A 336 -45.29 13.32 -21.55
CA ARG A 336 -45.46 13.50 -20.10
C ARG A 336 -45.11 12.24 -19.30
N TRP A 337 -45.57 11.07 -19.74
CA TRP A 337 -45.41 9.84 -18.97
C TRP A 337 -43.98 9.31 -18.97
N PRO A 338 -43.26 9.25 -20.12
CA PRO A 338 -41.83 8.97 -20.11
C PRO A 338 -41.03 10.02 -19.36
N GLY A 339 -41.34 11.32 -19.55
CA GLY A 339 -40.66 12.41 -18.82
C GLY A 339 -40.83 12.31 -17.31
N LEU A 340 -42.03 11.98 -16.83
CA LEU A 340 -42.30 11.76 -15.41
C LEU A 340 -41.56 10.52 -14.86
N ALA A 341 -41.54 9.42 -15.62
CA ALA A 341 -40.83 8.19 -15.22
C ALA A 341 -39.31 8.43 -15.09
N LEU A 342 -38.71 9.13 -16.05
CA LEU A 342 -37.29 9.50 -16.02
C LEU A 342 -36.97 10.49 -14.89
N LEU A 343 -37.84 11.48 -14.66
CA LEU A 343 -37.68 12.44 -13.57
C LEU A 343 -37.73 11.74 -12.19
N ILE A 344 -38.72 10.88 -11.95
CA ILE A 344 -38.85 10.15 -10.68
C ILE A 344 -37.66 9.22 -10.48
N THR A 345 -37.26 8.49 -11.52
CA THR A 345 -36.10 7.58 -11.49
C THR A 345 -34.81 8.35 -11.18
N GLY A 346 -34.55 9.42 -11.91
CA GLY A 346 -33.37 10.27 -11.72
C GLY A 346 -33.33 10.93 -10.34
N ALA A 347 -34.46 11.48 -9.86
CA ALA A 347 -34.55 12.10 -8.55
C ALA A 347 -34.38 11.09 -7.42
N PHE A 348 -35.03 9.92 -7.49
CA PHE A 348 -34.90 8.88 -6.48
C PHE A 348 -33.45 8.39 -6.37
N LEU A 349 -32.82 8.07 -7.50
CA LEU A 349 -31.46 7.55 -7.51
C LEU A 349 -30.43 8.63 -7.17
N PHE A 350 -30.64 9.89 -7.57
CA PHE A 350 -29.80 11.01 -7.14
C PHE A 350 -29.84 11.18 -5.61
N ILE A 351 -31.02 11.13 -4.99
CA ILE A 351 -31.16 11.17 -3.53
C ILE A 351 -30.51 9.95 -2.90
N ALA A 352 -30.74 8.74 -3.44
CA ALA A 352 -30.14 7.52 -2.92
C ALA A 352 -28.61 7.56 -2.97
N VAL A 353 -28.02 8.06 -4.06
CA VAL A 353 -26.58 8.27 -4.21
C VAL A 353 -26.08 9.30 -3.20
N LYS A 354 -26.77 10.44 -3.04
CA LYS A 354 -26.36 11.47 -2.06
C LYS A 354 -26.49 11.02 -0.61
N VAL A 355 -27.49 10.19 -0.29
CA VAL A 355 -27.60 9.55 1.03
C VAL A 355 -26.50 8.51 1.22
N ALA A 356 -26.19 7.73 0.18
CA ALA A 356 -25.08 6.78 0.23
C ALA A 356 -23.74 7.50 0.45
N GLU A 357 -23.47 8.62 -0.23
CA GLU A 357 -22.26 9.44 -0.05
C GLU A 357 -22.07 9.88 1.42
N SER A 358 -23.14 10.34 2.09
CA SER A 358 -23.07 10.71 3.51
C SER A 358 -22.96 9.51 4.46
N GLU A 359 -23.69 8.43 4.19
CA GLU A 359 -23.76 7.26 5.08
C GLU A 359 -22.54 6.34 4.93
N VAL A 360 -21.95 6.25 3.73
CA VAL A 360 -20.77 5.43 3.45
C VAL A 360 -19.58 5.96 4.23
N SER A 361 -19.35 7.28 4.25
CA SER A 361 -18.29 7.89 5.05
C SER A 361 -18.45 7.54 6.53
N ASP A 362 -19.63 7.80 7.11
CA ASP A 362 -19.90 7.54 8.54
C ASP A 362 -19.77 6.06 8.90
N ARG A 363 -20.23 5.15 8.03
CA ARG A 363 -20.14 3.70 8.26
C ARG A 363 -18.74 3.15 8.09
N LEU A 364 -17.97 3.65 7.13
CA LEU A 364 -16.58 3.24 6.95
C LEU A 364 -15.76 3.68 8.15
N THR A 365 -15.87 4.93 8.59
CA THR A 365 -15.21 5.41 9.82
C THR A 365 -15.59 4.55 11.03
N TYR A 366 -16.89 4.29 11.25
CA TYR A 366 -17.33 3.44 12.36
C TYR A 366 -16.81 1.99 12.25
N ALA A 367 -16.78 1.43 11.05
CA ALA A 367 -16.28 0.08 10.81
C ALA A 367 -14.78 -0.02 11.11
N ILE A 368 -14.00 0.99 10.71
CA ILE A 368 -12.56 1.10 10.95
C ILE A 368 -12.28 1.19 12.46
N GLU A 369 -12.98 2.09 13.18
CA GLU A 369 -12.85 2.21 14.64
C GLU A 369 -13.22 0.89 15.34
N THR A 370 -14.29 0.23 14.89
CA THR A 370 -14.74 -1.04 15.47
C THR A 370 -13.81 -2.21 15.12
N SER A 371 -13.15 -2.20 13.96
CA SER A 371 -12.19 -3.23 13.57
C SER A 371 -10.87 -3.08 14.31
N ALA A 372 -10.38 -1.84 14.48
CA ALA A 372 -9.20 -1.54 15.27
C ALA A 372 -9.36 -2.04 16.73
N ASP A 373 -10.56 -1.86 17.30
CA ASP A 373 -10.88 -2.33 18.66
C ASP A 373 -11.01 -3.87 18.78
N ARG A 374 -11.17 -4.59 17.65
CA ARG A 374 -11.43 -6.04 17.65
C ARG A 374 -10.23 -6.90 17.27
N VAL A 375 -9.28 -6.36 16.52
CA VAL A 375 -8.12 -7.09 16.03
C VAL A 375 -6.88 -6.47 16.69
N SER A 376 -6.33 -7.16 17.69
CA SER A 376 -5.18 -6.67 18.47
C SER A 376 -3.84 -6.77 17.73
N ASP A 377 -3.83 -7.42 16.56
CA ASP A 377 -2.59 -7.89 15.92
C ASP A 377 -2.30 -7.16 14.59
N ILE A 378 -3.08 -6.11 14.25
CA ILE A 378 -2.79 -5.23 13.10
C ILE A 378 -2.22 -3.91 13.62
N PRO A 379 -1.06 -3.47 13.12
CA PRO A 379 -0.47 -2.18 13.50
C PRO A 379 -1.43 -1.00 13.27
N PRO A 380 -1.50 -0.03 14.21
CA PRO A 380 -2.38 1.13 14.09
C PRO A 380 -2.14 1.94 12.82
N SER A 381 -0.89 2.18 12.44
CA SER A 381 -0.52 2.91 11.21
C SER A 381 -1.08 2.26 9.92
N VAL A 382 -1.07 0.92 9.85
CA VAL A 382 -1.64 0.16 8.73
C VAL A 382 -3.16 0.32 8.68
N THR A 383 -3.81 0.29 9.85
CA THR A 383 -5.26 0.46 9.97
C THR A 383 -5.70 1.87 9.57
N ASP A 384 -4.97 2.90 10.02
CA ASP A 384 -5.24 4.30 9.70
C ASP A 384 -5.05 4.57 8.19
N LEU A 385 -3.93 4.15 7.62
CA LEU A 385 -3.66 4.30 6.18
C LEU A 385 -4.70 3.56 5.32
N GLY A 386 -4.98 2.30 5.66
CA GLY A 386 -6.00 1.52 4.97
C GLY A 386 -7.39 2.13 5.11
N GLY A 387 -7.70 2.69 6.28
CA GLY A 387 -8.95 3.39 6.55
C GLY A 387 -9.15 4.63 5.69
N ASP A 388 -8.13 5.48 5.59
CA ASP A 388 -8.15 6.68 4.76
C ASP A 388 -8.32 6.33 3.27
N ILE A 389 -7.58 5.33 2.78
CA ILE A 389 -7.72 4.83 1.40
C ILE A 389 -9.15 4.31 1.15
N LEU A 390 -9.73 3.55 2.08
CA LEU A 390 -11.09 3.03 1.94
C LEU A 390 -12.15 4.14 1.92
N ILE A 391 -11.99 5.17 2.75
CA ILE A 391 -12.87 6.33 2.78
C ILE A 391 -12.77 7.10 1.45
N SER A 392 -11.55 7.35 0.97
CA SER A 392 -11.28 8.04 -0.30
C SER A 392 -11.86 7.26 -1.48
N PHE A 393 -11.62 5.95 -1.53
CA PHE A 393 -12.20 5.03 -2.50
C PHE A 393 -13.73 5.11 -2.52
N GLY A 394 -14.38 5.00 -1.35
CA GLY A 394 -15.84 5.07 -1.22
C GLY A 394 -16.40 6.40 -1.72
N SER A 395 -15.76 7.51 -1.36
CA SER A 395 -16.11 8.85 -1.84
C SER A 395 -16.03 8.93 -3.37
N GLN A 396 -14.89 8.59 -3.96
CA GLN A 396 -14.66 8.66 -5.40
C GLN A 396 -15.59 7.71 -6.19
N LEU A 397 -15.89 6.53 -5.65
CA LEU A 397 -16.85 5.60 -6.25
C LEU A 397 -18.25 6.23 -6.31
N THR A 398 -18.72 6.88 -5.24
CA THR A 398 -20.06 7.50 -5.22
C THR A 398 -20.19 8.72 -6.13
N GLU A 399 -19.14 9.51 -6.29
CA GLU A 399 -19.14 10.67 -7.21
C GLU A 399 -19.45 10.28 -8.66
N GLY A 400 -19.02 9.09 -9.10
CA GLY A 400 -19.27 8.56 -10.46
C GLY A 400 -20.76 8.40 -10.79
N CYS A 401 -21.62 8.23 -9.78
CA CYS A 401 -23.06 8.04 -9.96
C CYS A 401 -23.85 9.35 -10.06
N VAL A 402 -23.27 10.49 -9.64
CA VAL A 402 -23.98 11.79 -9.53
C VAL A 402 -24.26 12.39 -10.91
N GLY A 403 -23.27 12.35 -11.82
CA GLY A 403 -23.39 12.94 -13.17
C GLY A 403 -24.51 12.29 -14.02
N PRO A 404 -24.54 10.96 -14.16
CA PRO A 404 -25.57 10.28 -14.94
C PRO A 404 -26.98 10.45 -14.34
N THR A 405 -27.14 10.37 -13.01
CA THR A 405 -28.44 10.58 -12.34
C THR A 405 -28.99 11.98 -12.58
N LEU A 406 -28.12 13.01 -12.51
CA LEU A 406 -28.46 14.39 -12.82
C LEU A 406 -28.83 14.57 -14.30
N THR A 407 -28.12 13.91 -15.21
CA THR A 407 -28.44 13.93 -16.65
C THR A 407 -29.83 13.36 -16.94
N LEU A 408 -30.17 12.22 -16.31
CA LEU A 408 -31.49 11.60 -16.45
C LEU A 408 -32.60 12.53 -15.92
N LEU A 409 -32.36 13.20 -14.79
CA LEU A 409 -33.27 14.17 -14.20
C LEU A 409 -33.52 15.33 -15.16
N VAL A 410 -32.46 15.91 -15.74
CA VAL A 410 -32.56 17.01 -16.71
C VAL A 410 -33.38 16.60 -17.94
N ILE A 411 -33.12 15.41 -18.51
CA ILE A 411 -33.89 14.88 -19.64
C ILE A 411 -35.37 14.71 -19.27
N GLY A 412 -35.65 14.14 -18.09
CA GLY A 412 -37.01 13.97 -17.57
C GLY A 412 -37.76 15.30 -17.43
N VAL A 413 -37.10 16.32 -16.89
CA VAL A 413 -37.65 17.68 -16.77
C VAL A 413 -37.93 18.28 -18.14
N ILE A 414 -37.00 18.19 -19.09
CA ILE A 414 -37.18 18.72 -20.44
C ILE A 414 -38.40 18.09 -21.12
N LEU A 415 -38.54 16.75 -21.07
CA LEU A 415 -39.67 16.03 -21.65
C LEU A 415 -40.99 16.37 -20.97
N PHE A 416 -41.00 16.41 -19.64
CA PHE A 416 -42.19 16.74 -18.86
C PHE A 416 -42.66 18.17 -19.12
N VAL A 417 -41.76 19.15 -19.11
CA VAL A 417 -42.06 20.55 -19.39
C VAL A 417 -42.54 20.73 -20.84
N SER A 418 -41.85 20.11 -21.81
CA SER A 418 -42.25 20.13 -23.23
C SER A 418 -43.66 19.57 -23.47
N SER A 419 -44.12 18.63 -22.63
CA SER A 419 -45.48 18.08 -22.74
C SER A 419 -46.59 19.15 -22.58
N PHE A 420 -46.35 20.24 -21.85
CA PHE A 420 -47.32 21.33 -21.66
C PHE A 420 -47.34 22.32 -22.84
N PHE A 421 -46.22 22.45 -23.57
CA PHE A 421 -46.13 23.32 -24.75
C PHE A 421 -46.84 22.73 -25.98
N THR A 422 -47.15 21.43 -25.98
CA THR A 422 -47.95 20.80 -27.05
C THR A 422 -49.36 21.39 -27.17
N ILE A 423 -49.90 21.95 -26.08
CA ILE A 423 -51.18 22.67 -26.06
C ILE A 423 -51.12 23.97 -26.87
N ILE A 424 -49.97 24.64 -26.87
CA ILE A 424 -49.73 25.87 -27.64
C ILE A 424 -49.57 25.53 -29.13
N LEU A 425 -48.83 24.45 -29.46
CA LEU A 425 -48.64 23.99 -30.85
C LEU A 425 -49.95 23.48 -31.50
N LYS A 426 -50.85 22.89 -30.71
CA LYS A 426 -52.18 22.44 -31.17
C LYS A 426 -53.03 23.59 -31.74
N ARG A 427 -52.73 24.83 -31.36
CA ARG A 427 -53.37 26.04 -31.88
C ARG A 427 -52.90 26.43 -33.29
N PHE A 428 -51.75 25.91 -33.73
CA PHE A 428 -51.10 26.27 -35.00
C PHE A 428 -51.01 25.12 -36.03
N ILE A 429 -51.12 23.84 -35.62
CA ILE A 429 -51.04 22.69 -36.54
C ILE A 429 -52.22 21.71 -36.30
N PRO A 430 -53.21 21.62 -37.20
CA PRO A 430 -54.45 20.86 -36.97
C PRO A 430 -54.31 19.32 -37.02
N PHE A 431 -53.15 18.79 -37.41
CA PHE A 431 -52.85 17.35 -37.42
C PHE A 431 -52.27 16.82 -36.08
N VAL A 432 -51.99 17.70 -35.11
CA VAL A 432 -51.51 17.34 -33.77
C VAL A 432 -52.74 17.14 -32.87
N LYS A 433 -53.10 15.88 -32.55
CA LYS A 433 -54.26 15.57 -31.70
C LYS A 433 -53.89 15.34 -30.24
#